data_AF-A0AAD9WP72-F1
#
_entry.id   AF-A0AAD9WP72-F1
#
_cell.length_a   1.000
_cell.length_b   1.000
_cell.length_c   1.000
_cell.angle_alpha   90.00
_cell.angle_beta   90.00
_cell.angle_gamma   90.00
#
_symmetry.space_group_name_H-M   'P 1'
#
loop_
_entity.id
_entity.type
_entity.pdbx_description
1 polymer ?
#
loop_
_entity_poly.entity_id
_entity_poly.type
_entity_poly.pdbx_seq_one_letter_code
_entity_poly.pdbx_strand_id
1 'polypeptide(L)'
;MQKWFHDRLNHAKTLRTQLTTWATTLLNQRNEESTMFTVRSVDRNEFLVKDGDKDGLVNLIERTCTCREFQINMLPCKHALDVLHACRKPFIDFCSDHCKKSSLVEAYSGVIRPVGHKSEWGVPEDINSIVVNAPPWVSQAGQPKKNDSIVR
;
A
#
# COMPACT_ATOMS: atom_id res chain seq x y z
N MET A 1 21.87 5.76 -3.62
CA MET A 1 20.94 4.73 -3.06
C MET A 1 21.15 4.52 -1.56
N GLN A 2 22.41 4.48 -1.08
CA GLN A 2 22.75 4.31 0.35
C GLN A 2 22.10 5.36 1.26
N LYS A 3 22.26 6.66 0.92
CA LYS A 3 21.66 7.77 1.66
C LYS A 3 20.14 7.61 1.81
N TRP A 4 19.46 7.33 0.70
CA TRP A 4 18.01 7.13 0.69
C TRP A 4 17.57 5.97 1.60
N PHE A 5 18.29 4.84 1.57
CA PHE A 5 17.98 3.68 2.42
C PHE A 5 18.16 4.01 3.90
N HIS A 6 19.25 4.71 4.23
CA HIS A 6 19.54 5.20 5.58
C HIS A 6 18.48 6.19 6.08
N ASP A 7 18.11 7.16 5.25
CA ASP A 7 17.09 8.17 5.57
C ASP A 7 15.73 7.51 5.82
N ARG A 8 15.36 6.47 5.05
CA ARG A 8 14.11 5.72 5.27
C ARG A 8 14.12 4.91 6.56
N LEU A 9 15.23 4.25 6.90
CA LEU A 9 15.36 3.57 8.18
C LEU A 9 15.20 4.56 9.34
N ASN A 10 15.86 5.72 9.27
CA ASN A 10 15.76 6.75 10.30
C ASN A 10 14.33 7.27 10.42
N HIS A 11 13.69 7.59 9.29
CA HIS A 11 12.28 8.00 9.28
C HIS A 11 11.37 6.94 9.90
N ALA A 12 11.54 5.67 9.54
CA ALA A 12 10.76 4.57 10.11
C ALA A 12 10.93 4.48 11.63
N LYS A 13 12.17 4.64 12.13
CA LYS A 13 12.47 4.63 13.57
C LYS A 13 11.82 5.80 14.32
N THR A 14 11.74 6.99 13.72
CA THR A 14 11.17 8.19 14.35
C THR A 14 9.64 8.23 14.38
N LEU A 15 8.95 7.33 13.68
CA LEU A 15 7.49 7.21 13.75
C LEU A 15 7.02 6.96 15.19
N ARG A 16 6.05 7.74 15.65
CA ARG A 16 5.47 7.60 17.00
C ARG A 16 4.36 6.55 17.08
N THR A 17 3.69 6.28 15.97
CA THR A 17 2.60 5.32 15.88
C THR A 17 3.11 3.91 15.57
N GLN A 18 2.26 2.90 15.81
CA GLN A 18 2.55 1.51 15.50
C GLN A 18 2.44 1.20 13.99
N LEU A 19 1.80 2.09 13.24
CA LEU A 19 1.59 1.98 11.80
C LEU A 19 2.48 2.99 11.05
N THR A 20 2.65 2.78 9.75
CA THR A 20 3.27 3.77 8.87
C THR A 20 2.47 5.08 8.86
N THR A 21 3.13 6.19 8.49
CA THR A 21 2.46 7.50 8.36
C THR A 21 1.26 7.43 7.43
N TRP A 22 1.42 6.82 6.25
CA TRP A 22 0.33 6.64 5.29
C TRP A 22 -0.86 5.89 5.89
N ALA A 23 -0.60 4.74 6.53
CA ALA A 23 -1.66 3.94 7.14
C ALA A 23 -2.36 4.67 8.28
N THR A 24 -1.59 5.40 9.11
CA THR A 24 -2.13 6.21 10.21
C THR A 24 -3.04 7.30 9.68
N THR A 25 -2.58 8.09 8.70
CA THR A 25 -3.34 9.18 8.11
C THR A 25 -4.62 8.67 7.44
N LEU A 26 -4.51 7.58 6.67
CA LEU A 26 -5.66 7.01 5.96
C LEU A 26 -6.71 6.44 6.92
N LEU A 27 -6.29 5.77 8.01
CA LEU A 27 -7.23 5.28 9.02
C LEU A 27 -7.89 6.42 9.79
N ASN A 28 -7.16 7.47 10.15
CA ASN A 28 -7.75 8.63 10.81
C ASN A 28 -8.81 9.29 9.93
N GLN A 29 -8.51 9.51 8.65
CA GLN A 29 -9.48 10.05 7.69
C GLN A 29 -10.73 9.16 7.59
N ARG A 30 -10.56 7.85 7.40
CA ARG A 30 -11.69 6.91 7.33
C ARG A 30 -12.50 6.85 8.61
N ASN A 31 -11.83 7.03 9.75
CA ASN A 31 -12.46 7.05 11.07
C ASN A 31 -13.31 8.32 11.25
N GLU A 32 -12.85 9.46 10.74
CA GLU A 32 -13.62 10.72 10.69
C GLU A 32 -14.83 10.61 9.74
N GLU A 33 -14.66 9.92 8.60
CA GLU A 33 -15.74 9.62 7.65
C GLU A 33 -16.70 8.53 8.16
N SER A 34 -16.32 7.80 9.21
CA SER A 34 -17.14 6.78 9.86
C SER A 34 -18.20 7.46 10.72
N THR A 35 -19.40 7.64 10.20
CA THR A 35 -20.47 8.38 10.90
C THR A 35 -21.29 7.52 11.85
N MET A 36 -20.67 6.50 12.49
CA MET A 36 -21.38 5.48 13.27
C MET A 36 -22.51 4.82 12.47
N PHE A 37 -22.14 4.18 11.35
CA PHE A 37 -23.10 3.49 10.51
C PHE A 37 -23.91 2.43 11.28
N THR A 38 -25.09 2.08 10.76
CA THR A 38 -25.89 1.00 11.37
C THR A 38 -25.26 -0.34 11.02
N VAL A 39 -24.74 -1.03 12.04
CA VAL A 39 -24.12 -2.35 11.91
C VAL A 39 -25.13 -3.44 12.28
N ARG A 40 -25.32 -4.42 11.38
CA ARG A 40 -26.14 -5.61 11.60
C ARG A 40 -25.29 -6.86 11.42
N SER A 41 -25.28 -7.74 12.42
CA SER A 41 -24.65 -9.06 12.27
C SER A 41 -25.44 -9.92 11.28
N VAL A 42 -24.71 -10.54 10.35
CA VAL A 42 -25.23 -11.55 9.40
C VAL A 42 -24.81 -12.94 9.88
N ASP A 43 -23.55 -13.08 10.30
CA ASP A 43 -22.98 -14.26 10.93
C ASP A 43 -21.99 -13.84 12.03
N ARG A 44 -21.32 -14.79 12.69
CA ARG A 44 -20.31 -14.58 13.74
C ARG A 44 -19.23 -13.57 13.35
N ASN A 45 -18.78 -13.59 12.09
CA ASN A 45 -17.69 -12.73 11.59
C ASN A 45 -18.10 -11.84 10.42
N GLU A 46 -19.37 -11.89 10.02
CA GLU A 46 -19.88 -11.15 8.86
C GLU A 46 -20.96 -10.16 9.28
N PHE A 47 -20.84 -8.92 8.79
CA PHE A 47 -21.66 -7.79 9.20
C PHE A 47 -22.07 -6.95 8.00
N LEU A 48 -23.36 -6.62 7.95
CA LEU A 48 -23.90 -5.66 7.01
C LEU A 48 -23.88 -4.27 7.65
N VAL A 49 -23.20 -3.33 7.02
CA VAL A 49 -23.06 -1.94 7.45
C VAL A 49 -23.86 -1.05 6.50
N LYS A 50 -24.86 -0.36 7.03
CA LYS A 50 -25.69 0.59 6.28
C LYS A 50 -25.10 1.98 6.38
N ASP A 51 -24.51 2.47 5.28
CA ASP A 51 -23.81 3.76 5.25
C ASP A 51 -24.59 4.89 4.54
N GLY A 52 -25.77 4.58 4.00
CA GLY A 52 -26.67 5.54 3.34
C GLY A 52 -26.39 5.76 1.85
N ASP A 53 -25.27 5.28 1.33
CA ASP A 53 -24.90 5.38 -0.10
C ASP A 53 -24.60 3.98 -0.67
N LYS A 54 -23.54 3.36 -0.17
CA LYS A 54 -23.09 2.04 -0.59
C LYS A 54 -22.78 1.17 0.63
N ASP A 55 -23.79 0.39 1.00
CA ASP A 55 -23.69 -0.61 2.05
C ASP A 55 -22.45 -1.51 1.90
N GLY A 56 -21.84 -1.82 3.04
CA GLY A 56 -20.67 -2.70 3.13
C GLY A 56 -21.03 -4.03 3.79
N LEU A 57 -20.78 -5.15 3.11
CA LEU A 57 -20.73 -6.46 3.77
C LEU A 57 -19.28 -6.73 4.16
N VAL A 58 -19.02 -6.71 5.47
CA VAL A 58 -17.69 -6.82 6.07
C VAL A 58 -17.52 -8.22 6.65
N ASN A 59 -16.42 -8.89 6.31
CA ASN A 59 -15.96 -10.10 6.98
C ASN A 59 -14.64 -9.84 7.72
N LEU A 60 -14.64 -9.99 9.04
CA LEU A 60 -13.49 -9.67 9.89
C LEU A 60 -12.37 -10.73 9.85
N ILE A 61 -12.69 -11.99 9.54
CA ILE A 61 -11.69 -13.08 9.43
C ILE A 61 -10.96 -12.97 8.11
N GLU A 62 -11.72 -12.88 7.02
CA GLU A 62 -11.17 -12.75 5.67
C GLU A 62 -10.62 -11.34 5.39
N ARG A 63 -10.86 -10.39 6.31
CA ARG A 63 -10.48 -8.97 6.19
C ARG A 63 -10.97 -8.36 4.87
N THR A 64 -12.23 -8.61 4.56
CA THR A 64 -12.85 -8.14 3.31
C THR A 64 -14.02 -7.21 3.58
N CYS A 65 -14.28 -6.31 2.63
CA CYS A 65 -15.53 -5.58 2.52
C CYS A 65 -15.98 -5.55 1.05
N THR A 66 -17.29 -5.52 0.78
CA THR A 66 -17.80 -5.31 -0.58
C THR A 66 -17.40 -3.96 -1.20
N CYS A 67 -16.99 -2.98 -0.38
CA CYS A 67 -16.38 -1.74 -0.88
C CYS A 67 -14.96 -1.92 -1.44
N ARG A 68 -14.35 -3.10 -1.28
CA ARG A 68 -12.99 -3.50 -1.72
C ARG A 68 -11.82 -2.78 -1.06
N GLU A 69 -12.04 -1.67 -0.37
CA GLU A 69 -10.97 -0.90 0.26
C GLU A 69 -10.21 -1.68 1.34
N PHE A 70 -10.88 -2.58 2.06
CA PHE A 70 -10.24 -3.39 3.09
C PHE A 70 -9.19 -4.33 2.48
N GLN A 71 -9.55 -4.97 1.36
CA GLN A 71 -8.67 -5.87 0.62
C GLN A 71 -7.53 -5.14 -0.08
N ILE A 72 -7.85 -4.03 -0.77
CA ILE A 72 -6.88 -3.31 -1.61
C ILE A 72 -5.82 -2.62 -0.75
N ASN A 73 -6.24 -1.93 0.31
CA ASN A 73 -5.32 -1.17 1.15
C ASN A 73 -4.73 -2.00 2.28
N MET A 74 -5.23 -3.22 2.48
CA MET A 74 -4.86 -4.10 3.59
C MET A 74 -5.03 -3.43 4.97
N LEU A 75 -5.99 -2.51 5.04
CA LEU A 75 -6.32 -1.67 6.18
C LEU A 75 -7.85 -1.59 6.28
N PRO A 76 -8.43 -1.59 7.49
CA PRO A 76 -9.87 -1.37 7.67
C PRO A 76 -10.37 -0.18 6.85
N CYS A 77 -11.45 -0.39 6.09
CA CYS A 77 -12.22 0.68 5.46
C CYS A 77 -13.18 1.31 6.49
N LYS A 78 -13.88 2.40 6.13
CA LYS A 78 -14.89 3.03 7.01
C LYS A 78 -15.94 2.02 7.54
N HIS A 79 -16.42 1.11 6.69
CA HIS A 79 -17.38 0.07 7.12
C HIS A 79 -16.76 -0.89 8.13
N ALA A 80 -15.52 -1.34 7.90
CA ALA A 80 -14.84 -2.24 8.81
C ALA A 80 -14.53 -1.56 10.15
N LEU A 81 -14.16 -0.28 10.14
CA LEU A 81 -13.95 0.51 11.36
C LEU A 81 -15.22 0.56 12.23
N ASP A 82 -16.39 0.82 11.65
CA ASP A 82 -17.65 0.81 12.40
C ASP A 82 -17.98 -0.56 13.01
N VAL A 83 -17.74 -1.65 12.27
CA VAL A 83 -17.90 -3.02 12.81
C VAL A 83 -16.95 -3.27 13.97
N LEU A 84 -15.69 -2.84 13.85
CA LEU A 84 -14.67 -3.00 14.88
C LEU A 84 -15.02 -2.20 16.13
N HIS A 85 -15.54 -0.97 15.98
CA HIS A 85 -16.06 -0.18 17.09
C HIS A 85 -17.26 -0.86 17.77
N ALA A 86 -18.24 -1.32 16.99
CA ALA A 86 -19.42 -2.03 17.51
C ALA A 86 -19.01 -3.30 18.29
N CYS A 87 -17.98 -4.00 17.81
CA CYS A 87 -17.43 -5.20 18.45
C CYS A 87 -16.40 -4.90 19.55
N ARG A 88 -16.05 -3.63 19.80
CA ARG A 88 -14.99 -3.18 20.72
C ARG A 88 -13.65 -3.89 20.49
N LYS A 89 -13.29 -4.09 19.22
CA LYS A 89 -12.01 -4.69 18.81
C LYS A 89 -11.04 -3.60 18.36
N PRO A 90 -9.76 -3.67 18.75
CA PRO A 90 -8.77 -2.70 18.30
C PRO A 90 -8.50 -2.88 16.79
N PHE A 91 -8.67 -1.82 16.00
CA PHE A 91 -8.51 -1.89 14.54
C PHE A 91 -7.09 -2.25 14.10
N ILE A 92 -6.08 -2.00 14.95
CA ILE A 92 -4.67 -2.31 14.68
C ILE A 92 -4.47 -3.81 14.39
N ASP A 93 -5.23 -4.68 15.05
CA ASP A 93 -5.15 -6.15 14.87
C ASP A 93 -5.66 -6.61 13.49
N PHE A 94 -6.39 -5.73 12.81
CA PHE A 94 -6.97 -5.94 11.49
C PHE A 94 -6.17 -5.25 10.37
N CYS A 95 -5.11 -4.52 10.73
CA CYS A 95 -4.15 -3.97 9.78
C CYS A 95 -3.13 -5.03 9.37
N SER A 96 -2.78 -5.09 8.10
CA SER A 96 -1.69 -5.95 7.62
C SER A 96 -0.35 -5.56 8.22
N ASP A 97 0.53 -6.55 8.41
CA ASP A 97 1.89 -6.33 8.89
C ASP A 97 2.67 -5.40 7.97
N HIS A 98 2.41 -5.42 6.66
CA HIS A 98 3.03 -4.50 5.70
C HIS A 98 2.78 -3.02 6.01
N CYS A 99 1.72 -2.71 6.75
CA CYS A 99 1.39 -1.35 7.16
C CYS A 99 1.99 -0.96 8.52
N LYS A 100 2.64 -1.90 9.22
CA LYS A 100 3.22 -1.67 10.55
C LYS A 100 4.60 -1.03 10.47
N LYS A 101 4.90 -0.21 11.49
CA LYS A 101 6.22 0.39 11.70
C LYS A 101 7.30 -0.69 11.79
N SER A 102 7.03 -1.79 12.48
CA SER A 102 7.98 -2.89 12.67
C SER A 102 8.46 -3.46 11.34
N SER A 103 7.54 -3.80 10.44
CA SER A 103 7.87 -4.33 9.11
C SER A 103 8.61 -3.31 8.25
N LEU A 104 8.30 -2.01 8.37
CA LEU A 104 9.07 -0.97 7.71
C LEU A 104 10.50 -0.87 8.26
N VAL A 105 10.70 -0.94 9.58
CA VAL A 105 12.05 -0.93 10.18
C VAL A 105 12.84 -2.17 9.76
N GLU A 106 12.20 -3.34 9.77
CA GLU A 106 12.81 -4.60 9.36
C GLU A 106 13.25 -4.59 7.90
N ALA A 107 12.39 -4.12 6.99
CA ALA A 107 12.70 -4.02 5.56
C ALA A 107 13.92 -3.12 5.27
N TYR A 108 14.18 -2.12 6.11
CA TYR A 108 15.30 -1.19 5.97
C TYR A 108 16.43 -1.42 6.99
N SER A 109 16.43 -2.54 7.70
CA SER A 109 17.41 -2.84 8.75
C SER A 109 18.83 -3.12 8.21
N GLY A 110 18.93 -3.55 6.95
CA GLY A 110 20.19 -3.84 6.28
C GLY A 110 21.05 -2.60 6.01
N VAL A 111 22.36 -2.82 5.87
CA VAL A 111 23.32 -1.76 5.53
C VAL A 111 23.76 -1.91 4.07
N ILE A 112 23.41 -0.94 3.23
CA ILE A 112 23.94 -0.86 1.86
C ILE A 112 25.32 -0.18 1.93
N ARG A 113 26.38 -0.95 1.72
CA ARG A 113 27.75 -0.42 1.68
C ARG A 113 28.02 0.26 0.32
N PRO A 114 28.86 1.31 0.28
CA PRO A 114 29.37 1.81 -0.98
C PRO A 114 30.16 0.72 -1.70
N VAL A 115 29.97 0.64 -3.02
CA VAL A 115 30.84 -0.16 -3.87
C VAL A 115 32.12 0.65 -4.09
N GLY A 116 33.28 -0.02 -4.03
CA GLY A 116 34.58 0.60 -4.24
C GLY A 116 34.73 1.19 -5.64
N HIS A 117 35.86 1.85 -5.91
CA HIS A 117 36.12 2.40 -7.23
C HIS A 117 36.19 1.28 -8.29
N LYS A 118 35.73 1.55 -9.52
CA LYS A 118 35.68 0.53 -10.59
C LYS A 118 37.01 -0.14 -10.88
N SER A 119 38.13 0.56 -10.68
CA SER A 119 39.48 0.00 -10.87
C SER A 119 39.83 -1.10 -9.86
N GLU A 120 39.12 -1.16 -8.73
CA GLU A 120 39.32 -2.18 -7.69
C GLU A 120 38.48 -3.45 -7.97
N TRP A 121 37.62 -3.42 -9.00
CA TRP A 121 36.72 -4.53 -9.28
C TRP A 121 37.46 -5.60 -10.08
N GLY A 122 37.56 -6.81 -9.51
CA GLY A 122 37.97 -7.99 -10.26
C GLY A 122 36.81 -8.49 -11.11
N VAL A 123 36.62 -7.92 -12.30
CA VAL A 123 35.58 -8.34 -13.25
C VAL A 123 36.11 -9.53 -14.08
N PRO A 124 35.48 -10.71 -14.02
CA PRO A 124 35.81 -11.84 -14.88
C PRO A 124 35.72 -11.51 -16.38
N GLU A 125 36.59 -12.09 -17.19
CA GLU A 125 36.68 -11.80 -18.63
C GLU A 125 35.39 -12.13 -19.38
N ASP A 126 34.72 -13.21 -18.99
CA ASP A 126 33.43 -13.62 -19.53
C ASP A 126 32.35 -12.56 -19.30
N ILE A 127 32.38 -11.85 -18.18
CA ILE A 127 31.48 -10.72 -17.90
C ILE A 127 31.92 -9.46 -18.65
N ASN A 128 33.23 -9.16 -18.65
CA ASN A 128 33.79 -7.98 -19.31
C ASN A 128 33.57 -8.00 -20.83
N SER A 129 33.50 -9.20 -21.43
CA SER A 129 33.23 -9.40 -22.86
C SER A 129 31.75 -9.24 -23.26
N ILE A 130 30.82 -9.10 -22.30
CA ILE A 130 29.39 -8.93 -22.60
C ILE A 130 29.13 -7.54 -23.16
N VAL A 131 28.68 -7.48 -24.41
CA VAL A 131 28.20 -6.25 -25.04
C VAL A 131 26.71 -6.10 -24.78
N VAL A 132 26.33 -5.15 -23.90
CA VAL A 132 24.93 -4.79 -23.66
C VAL A 132 24.52 -3.70 -24.64
N ASN A 133 23.80 -4.09 -25.69
CA ASN A 133 23.22 -3.14 -26.64
C ASN A 133 21.96 -2.48 -26.07
N ALA A 134 21.72 -1.23 -26.45
CA ALA A 134 20.44 -0.59 -26.17
C ALA A 134 19.30 -1.44 -26.79
N PRO A 135 18.15 -1.56 -26.12
CA PRO A 135 17.01 -2.20 -26.74
C PRO A 135 16.70 -1.47 -28.07
N PRO A 136 16.33 -2.20 -29.13
CA PRO A 136 15.96 -1.57 -30.38
C PRO A 136 14.85 -0.56 -30.11
N TRP A 137 15.04 0.67 -30.63
CA TRP A 137 14.02 1.69 -30.52
C TRP A 137 12.77 1.22 -31.26
N VAL A 138 11.66 1.13 -30.54
CA VAL A 138 10.34 0.87 -31.12
C VAL A 138 9.56 2.17 -31.02
N SER A 139 9.16 2.74 -32.15
CA SER A 139 8.21 3.85 -32.16
C SER A 139 6.97 3.41 -31.39
N GLN A 140 6.56 4.20 -30.40
CA GLN A 140 5.22 4.04 -29.84
C GLN A 140 4.21 4.22 -30.97
N ALA A 141 3.24 3.32 -31.09
CA ALA A 141 2.14 3.48 -32.04
C ALA A 141 1.54 4.86 -31.82
N GLY A 142 1.59 5.71 -32.85
CA GLY A 142 1.07 7.07 -32.77
C GLY A 142 -0.39 7.05 -32.34
N GLN A 143 -0.78 8.04 -31.53
CA GLN A 143 -2.18 8.25 -31.19
C GLN A 143 -2.98 8.41 -32.49
N PRO A 144 -4.12 7.70 -32.67
CA PRO A 144 -4.96 7.87 -33.85
C PRO A 144 -5.31 9.34 -34.01
N LYS A 145 -5.08 9.91 -35.21
CA LYS A 145 -5.50 11.28 -35.50
C LYS A 145 -7.01 11.37 -35.29
N LYS A 146 -7.45 12.34 -34.49
CA LYS A 146 -8.88 12.69 -34.41
C LYS A 146 -9.32 13.14 -35.80
N ASN A 147 -10.26 12.40 -36.39
CA ASN A 147 -11.01 12.90 -37.53
C ASN A 147 -12.02 13.91 -36.98
N ASP A 148 -11.73 15.21 -37.12
CA ASP A 148 -12.74 16.25 -36.96
C ASP A 148 -13.70 16.13 -38.14
N SER A 149 -14.72 15.28 -37.96
CA SER A 149 -15.88 15.20 -38.81
C SER A 149 -16.71 16.46 -38.52
N ILE A 150 -16.40 17.56 -39.19
CA ILE A 150 -17.26 18.74 -39.20
C ILE A 150 -18.55 18.31 -39.91
N VAL A 151 -19.60 18.07 -39.11
CA VAL A 151 -20.97 17.96 -39.60
C VAL A 151 -21.53 19.39 -39.64
N ARG A 152 -21.51 19.98 -40.85
CA ARG A 152 -22.49 20.90 -41.47
C ARG A 152 -21.79 21.88 -42.41
#